data_AF-W1U1T6-F1
#
_entry.id   AF-W1U1T6-F1
#
_cell.length_a   1.000
_cell.length_b   1.000
_cell.length_c   1.000
_cell.angle_alpha   90.00
_cell.angle_beta   90.00
_cell.angle_gamma   90.00
#
_symmetry.space_group_name_H-M   'P 1'
#
loop_
_entity.id
_entity.type
_entity.pdbx_description
1 polymer ?
#
loop_
_entity_poly.entity_id
_entity_poly.type
_entity_poly.pdbx_seq_one_letter_code
_entity_poly.pdbx_strand_id
1 'polypeptide(L)'
;LALIQLGTYDGTIYNARQVIDRIGHLCDYILFDSAWVGYEQFIPMLRDCSPLLLELGPDDPGVMVTQSVHKQLAGFSQASQIHKKDSHIKDQPRYCNDDCFNNAFMLHASTSPFYAIFASLDVNAKIHEGEAGRKLWADTVKLGVDIRKEIIKNCHYFKPFIPETIDGKAWEDYDTNIIANDVRFFRMNPKDSWHGFEAYGKNQYVIDPCKLLLYTPGINKKTWEYEDFGIPAGLLSNYLREHGMTPEKSDLNSILFLLTPAETYTKMQNLISLLVRFETCLDEDLPLSQVLPKIYKQNEARYKGYTIRQLCQEMHDFYKSRHVNILQKRLFRKEYMPEIAMSAKDANYEFVSGNWEKVTLDQIKGRVALEGALPYPPGIITIDPGERWGDTVIEYFRALEDTINLLPGFAGEIQGVHFAEIDGKTRAVAYVLKDESVIQNAQPNRADSKEKATSATTTAKKERTDHQAATKEAAGKRR
;
A
#
# COMPACT_ATOMS: atom_id res chain seq x y z
N LEU A 1 -3.73 18.35 7.98
CA LEU A 1 -4.28 17.16 7.28
C LEU A 1 -3.40 15.97 7.62
N ALA A 2 -3.98 14.85 8.03
CA ALA A 2 -3.29 13.56 8.03
C ALA A 2 -3.88 12.68 6.92
N LEU A 3 -3.03 11.97 6.18
CA LEU A 3 -3.45 11.01 5.17
C LEU A 3 -3.09 9.61 5.66
N ILE A 4 -4.06 8.73 5.74
CA ILE A 4 -3.90 7.36 6.23
C ILE A 4 -4.48 6.41 5.19
N GLN A 5 -3.69 5.43 4.74
CA GLN A 5 -4.21 4.34 3.93
C GLN A 5 -5.02 3.40 4.83
N LEU A 6 -6.36 3.40 4.68
CA LEU A 6 -7.27 2.68 5.57
C LEU A 6 -7.12 1.16 5.43
N GLY A 7 -7.05 0.69 4.19
CA GLY A 7 -6.82 -0.71 3.85
C GLY A 7 -5.63 -0.82 2.91
N THR A 8 -4.63 -1.61 3.30
CA THR A 8 -3.47 -1.86 2.45
C THR A 8 -3.82 -2.81 1.31
N TYR A 9 -2.96 -2.84 0.29
CA TYR A 9 -3.09 -3.78 -0.82
C TYR A 9 -3.09 -5.24 -0.33
N ASP A 10 -2.23 -5.58 0.63
CA ASP A 10 -2.15 -6.91 1.24
C ASP A 10 -3.28 -7.25 2.22
N GLY A 11 -4.24 -6.34 2.40
CA GLY A 11 -5.42 -6.60 3.22
C GLY A 11 -5.23 -6.43 4.70
N THR A 12 -4.32 -5.56 5.13
CA THR A 12 -4.37 -5.03 6.50
C THR A 12 -5.32 -3.85 6.53
N ILE A 13 -6.41 -3.95 7.29
CA ILE A 13 -7.38 -2.86 7.49
C ILE A 13 -7.22 -2.28 8.89
N TYR A 14 -7.10 -0.96 8.98
CA TYR A 14 -7.08 -0.23 10.25
C TYR A 14 -8.46 -0.22 10.92
N ASN A 15 -8.45 -0.23 12.25
CA ASN A 15 -9.59 0.26 13.03
C ASN A 15 -9.64 1.80 12.94
N ALA A 16 -10.57 2.34 12.14
CA ALA A 16 -10.68 3.78 11.91
C ALA A 16 -11.02 4.55 13.19
N ARG A 17 -11.84 3.99 14.08
CA ARG A 17 -12.15 4.60 15.39
C ARG A 17 -10.87 4.84 16.19
N GLN A 18 -10.01 3.83 16.30
CA GLN A 18 -8.74 3.98 17.03
C GLN A 18 -7.80 5.02 16.41
N VAL A 19 -7.82 5.20 15.08
CA VAL A 19 -7.04 6.25 14.43
C VAL A 19 -7.54 7.63 14.86
N ILE A 20 -8.84 7.89 14.76
CA ILE A 20 -9.45 9.17 15.15
C ILE A 20 -9.18 9.46 16.63
N ASP A 21 -9.39 8.49 17.52
CA ASP A 21 -9.22 8.69 18.95
C ASP A 21 -7.76 9.06 19.31
N ARG A 22 -6.78 8.52 18.59
CA ARG A 22 -5.35 8.70 18.89
C ARG A 22 -4.73 9.95 18.27
N ILE A 23 -5.10 10.30 17.04
CA ILE A 23 -4.45 11.40 16.30
C ILE A 23 -5.42 12.46 15.80
N GLY A 24 -6.73 12.29 15.99
CA GLY A 24 -7.76 13.20 15.49
C GLY A 24 -7.61 14.61 16.03
N HIS A 25 -7.35 14.75 17.33
CA HIS A 25 -7.14 16.04 18.00
C HIS A 25 -5.90 16.81 17.53
N LEU A 26 -4.98 16.17 16.77
CA LEU A 26 -3.80 16.80 16.20
C LEU A 26 -4.04 17.35 14.79
N CYS A 27 -5.23 17.10 14.22
CA CYS A 27 -5.54 17.34 12.82
C CYS A 27 -6.84 18.13 12.65
N ASP A 28 -6.87 19.08 11.72
CA ASP A 28 -8.15 19.66 11.28
C ASP A 28 -8.96 18.66 10.45
N TYR A 29 -8.28 17.90 9.60
CA TYR A 29 -8.85 16.87 8.75
C TYR A 29 -8.00 15.60 8.75
N ILE A 30 -8.66 14.46 8.65
CA ILE A 30 -8.06 13.16 8.30
C ILE A 30 -8.67 12.69 6.98
N LEU A 31 -7.83 12.37 6.01
CA LEU A 31 -8.19 11.68 4.79
C LEU A 31 -7.83 10.21 4.93
N PHE A 32 -8.83 9.35 4.84
CA PHE A 32 -8.65 7.91 4.74
C PHE A 32 -8.61 7.49 3.27
N ASP A 33 -7.43 7.19 2.76
CA ASP A 33 -7.29 6.58 1.44
C ASP A 33 -7.76 5.12 1.54
N SER A 34 -8.97 4.91 1.02
CA SER A 34 -9.72 3.67 1.11
C SER A 34 -9.86 3.04 -0.27
N ALA A 35 -8.95 3.34 -1.20
CA ALA A 35 -9.01 2.82 -2.56
C ALA A 35 -9.11 1.28 -2.64
N TRP A 36 -8.47 0.56 -1.72
CA TRP A 36 -8.48 -0.91 -1.66
C TRP A 36 -9.63 -1.50 -0.82
N VAL A 37 -10.52 -0.67 -0.28
CA VAL A 37 -11.68 -1.09 0.52
C VAL A 37 -12.91 -0.28 0.09
N GLY A 38 -13.84 0.03 0.99
CA GLY A 38 -15.11 0.69 0.73
C GLY A 38 -16.32 -0.21 0.99
N TYR A 39 -16.10 -1.53 1.02
CA TYR A 39 -17.12 -2.53 1.34
C TYR A 39 -17.16 -2.91 2.83
N GLU A 40 -16.19 -2.47 3.62
CA GLU A 40 -16.16 -2.72 5.06
C GLU A 40 -17.40 -2.13 5.76
N GLN A 41 -17.97 -1.06 5.21
CA GLN A 41 -19.23 -0.47 5.67
C GLN A 41 -20.46 -1.40 5.50
N PHE A 42 -20.40 -2.36 4.57
CA PHE A 42 -21.49 -3.30 4.28
C PHE A 42 -21.32 -4.65 4.99
N ILE A 43 -20.16 -4.89 5.63
CA ILE A 43 -19.83 -6.13 6.33
C ILE A 43 -19.88 -5.87 7.85
N PRO A 44 -20.90 -6.38 8.58
CA PRO A 44 -21.13 -5.99 9.98
C PRO A 44 -19.92 -6.17 10.91
N MET A 45 -19.15 -7.26 10.74
CA MET A 45 -17.98 -7.52 11.58
C MET A 45 -16.79 -6.55 11.33
N LEU A 46 -16.82 -5.77 10.25
CA LEU A 46 -15.81 -4.77 9.92
C LEU A 46 -16.29 -3.32 10.19
N ARG A 47 -17.43 -3.14 10.89
CA ARG A 47 -18.03 -1.83 11.15
C ARG A 47 -17.05 -0.79 11.70
N ASP A 48 -16.20 -1.19 12.65
CA ASP A 48 -15.23 -0.30 13.30
C ASP A 48 -14.09 0.14 12.37
N CYS A 49 -13.91 -0.56 11.25
CA CYS A 49 -12.97 -0.18 10.20
C CYS A 49 -13.53 0.94 9.32
N SER A 50 -14.85 1.18 9.29
CA SER A 50 -15.44 2.18 8.40
C SER A 50 -15.48 3.58 9.04
N PRO A 51 -14.70 4.56 8.55
CA PRO A 51 -14.72 5.92 9.10
C PRO A 51 -16.06 6.64 8.89
N LEU A 52 -16.84 6.25 7.88
CA LEU A 52 -18.15 6.87 7.58
C LEU A 52 -19.24 6.49 8.58
N LEU A 53 -19.12 5.34 9.24
CA LEU A 53 -20.08 4.84 10.23
C LEU A 53 -19.83 5.39 11.65
N LEU A 54 -18.76 6.17 11.83
CA LEU A 54 -18.40 6.76 13.11
C LEU A 54 -19.32 7.95 13.45
N GLU A 55 -19.69 8.05 14.72
CA GLU A 55 -20.24 9.26 15.32
C GLU A 55 -19.08 10.20 15.68
N LEU A 56 -19.19 11.48 15.31
CA LEU A 56 -18.13 12.49 15.44
C LEU A 56 -18.71 13.74 16.11
N GLY A 57 -17.97 14.29 17.07
CA GLY A 57 -18.28 15.53 17.80
C GLY A 57 -17.44 16.71 17.34
N PRO A 58 -17.70 17.94 17.83
CA PRO A 58 -17.03 19.16 17.36
C PRO A 58 -15.50 19.20 17.58
N ASP A 59 -14.98 18.40 18.51
CA ASP A 59 -13.54 18.28 18.78
C ASP A 59 -12.83 17.26 17.88
N ASP A 60 -13.60 16.40 17.19
CA ASP A 60 -13.06 15.45 16.21
C ASP A 60 -12.62 16.17 14.92
N PRO A 61 -11.69 15.58 14.14
CA PRO A 61 -11.31 16.11 12.84
C PRO A 61 -12.46 16.00 11.83
N GLY A 62 -12.45 16.84 10.80
CA GLY A 62 -13.21 16.57 9.59
C GLY A 62 -12.70 15.29 8.92
N VAL A 63 -13.61 14.45 8.43
CA VAL A 63 -13.25 13.16 7.81
C VAL A 63 -13.52 13.22 6.32
N MET A 64 -12.50 12.86 5.53
CA MET A 64 -12.63 12.62 4.09
C MET A 64 -12.26 11.17 3.79
N VAL A 65 -12.95 10.55 2.85
CA VAL A 65 -12.68 9.16 2.44
C VAL A 65 -12.61 9.11 0.92
N THR A 66 -11.49 8.68 0.38
CA THR A 66 -11.35 8.43 -1.07
C THR A 66 -11.49 6.94 -1.32
N GLN A 67 -12.30 6.55 -2.32
CA GLN A 67 -12.42 5.15 -2.71
C GLN A 67 -12.41 4.99 -4.23
N SER A 68 -11.66 4.00 -4.72
CA SER A 68 -11.64 3.61 -6.12
C SER A 68 -12.73 2.57 -6.34
N VAL A 69 -13.89 3.01 -6.80
CA VAL A 69 -15.06 2.14 -7.03
C VAL A 69 -14.72 0.97 -7.96
N HIS A 70 -13.86 1.21 -8.95
CA HIS A 70 -13.46 0.18 -9.92
C HIS A 70 -12.50 -0.90 -9.38
N LYS A 71 -11.93 -0.75 -8.18
CA LYS A 71 -11.00 -1.74 -7.63
C LYS A 71 -11.74 -2.96 -7.08
N GLN A 72 -12.61 -2.75 -6.11
CA GLN A 72 -13.35 -3.86 -5.46
C GLN A 72 -14.83 -3.53 -5.20
N LEU A 73 -15.37 -2.46 -5.80
CA LEU A 73 -16.82 -2.23 -5.89
C LEU A 73 -17.25 -2.39 -7.37
N ALA A 74 -18.41 -1.87 -7.75
CA ALA A 74 -18.99 -2.09 -9.08
C ALA A 74 -18.90 -0.83 -9.96
N GLY A 75 -17.75 -0.57 -10.61
CA GLY A 75 -17.61 0.58 -11.51
C GLY A 75 -16.55 0.39 -12.59
N PHE A 76 -16.60 1.22 -13.64
CA PHE A 76 -15.58 1.22 -14.69
C PHE A 76 -14.26 1.79 -14.19
N SER A 77 -13.12 1.34 -14.74
CA SER A 77 -11.81 1.95 -14.50
C SER A 77 -11.89 3.48 -14.59
N GLN A 78 -11.16 4.16 -13.69
CA GLN A 78 -11.25 5.61 -13.39
C GLN A 78 -12.45 6.05 -12.53
N ALA A 79 -13.47 5.22 -12.30
CA ALA A 79 -14.55 5.52 -11.37
C ALA A 79 -14.02 5.56 -9.92
N SER A 80 -14.18 6.70 -9.24
CA SER A 80 -13.83 6.89 -7.83
C SER A 80 -14.78 7.88 -7.17
N GLN A 81 -14.79 7.93 -5.84
CA GLN A 81 -15.61 8.83 -5.05
C GLN A 81 -14.80 9.45 -3.92
N ILE A 82 -15.17 10.68 -3.54
CA ILE A 82 -14.72 11.33 -2.31
C ILE A 82 -15.94 11.54 -1.43
N HIS A 83 -15.96 10.92 -0.25
CA HIS A 83 -16.99 11.13 0.76
C HIS A 83 -16.52 12.16 1.76
N LYS A 84 -17.29 13.24 1.92
CA LYS A 84 -17.01 14.34 2.84
C LYS A 84 -17.93 14.23 4.06
N LYS A 85 -17.35 14.00 5.24
CA LYS A 85 -18.05 13.87 6.53
C LYS A 85 -17.42 14.83 7.55
N ASP A 86 -17.86 16.07 7.52
CA ASP A 86 -17.30 17.17 8.32
C ASP A 86 -18.35 18.17 8.81
N SER A 87 -19.64 17.81 8.77
CA SER A 87 -20.72 18.67 9.23
C SER A 87 -20.66 18.98 10.73
N HIS A 88 -20.04 18.11 11.54
CA HIS A 88 -19.82 18.30 12.97
C HIS A 88 -18.88 19.46 13.32
N ILE A 89 -18.11 19.97 12.35
CA ILE A 89 -17.23 21.14 12.51
C ILE A 89 -17.67 22.35 11.68
N LYS A 90 -18.90 22.34 11.10
CA LYS A 90 -19.38 23.34 10.12
C LYS A 90 -19.27 24.80 10.58
N ASP A 91 -19.47 25.06 11.87
CA ASP A 91 -19.44 26.42 12.44
C ASP A 91 -18.04 26.88 12.87
N GLN A 92 -16.99 26.11 12.55
CA GLN A 92 -15.62 26.39 12.95
C GLN A 92 -14.79 26.97 11.79
N PRO A 93 -13.79 27.84 12.05
CA PRO A 93 -12.95 28.42 11.01
C PRO A 93 -12.17 27.39 10.16
N ARG A 94 -11.91 26.20 10.73
CA ARG A 94 -11.21 25.11 10.04
C ARG A 94 -12.09 24.35 9.03
N TYR A 95 -13.40 24.59 8.99
CA TYR A 95 -14.31 23.92 8.07
C TYR A 95 -14.02 24.24 6.60
N CYS A 96 -13.81 23.19 5.80
CA CYS A 96 -13.75 23.28 4.34
C CYS A 96 -15.18 23.30 3.77
N ASN A 97 -15.66 24.49 3.41
CA ASN A 97 -16.98 24.65 2.81
C ASN A 97 -17.05 24.08 1.37
N ASP A 98 -18.27 23.97 0.86
CA ASP A 98 -18.53 23.32 -0.42
C ASP A 98 -17.91 24.07 -1.61
N ASP A 99 -17.84 25.41 -1.56
CA ASP A 99 -17.21 26.22 -2.61
C ASP A 99 -15.69 25.97 -2.67
N CYS A 100 -15.02 25.95 -1.51
CA CYS A 100 -13.61 25.63 -1.40
C CYS A 100 -13.31 24.20 -1.90
N PHE A 101 -14.14 23.24 -1.50
CA PHE A 101 -13.97 21.84 -1.90
C PHE A 101 -14.24 21.64 -3.41
N ASN A 102 -15.31 22.24 -3.94
CA ASN A 102 -15.66 22.17 -5.35
C ASN A 102 -14.62 22.87 -6.23
N ASN A 103 -14.03 23.98 -5.77
CA ASN A 103 -12.92 24.61 -6.48
C ASN A 103 -11.73 23.66 -6.64
N ALA A 104 -11.35 22.93 -5.58
CA ALA A 104 -10.29 21.92 -5.66
C ALA A 104 -10.66 20.75 -6.59
N PHE A 105 -11.92 20.29 -6.57
CA PHE A 105 -12.42 19.27 -7.49
C PHE A 105 -12.29 19.73 -8.96
N MET A 106 -12.68 20.97 -9.27
CA MET A 106 -12.66 21.51 -10.62
C MET A 106 -11.24 21.74 -11.18
N LEU A 107 -10.20 21.80 -10.34
CA LEU A 107 -8.81 21.83 -10.81
C LEU A 107 -8.37 20.52 -11.47
N HIS A 108 -8.99 19.39 -11.10
CA HIS A 108 -8.61 18.06 -11.55
C HIS A 108 -9.67 17.38 -12.42
N ALA A 109 -10.93 17.78 -12.31
CA ALA A 109 -12.01 17.24 -13.12
C ALA A 109 -11.95 17.73 -14.57
N SER A 110 -12.22 16.83 -15.52
CA SER A 110 -12.44 17.21 -16.92
C SER A 110 -13.72 18.03 -17.06
N THR A 111 -13.70 19.08 -17.87
CA THR A 111 -14.91 19.83 -18.27
C THR A 111 -15.86 19.01 -19.15
N SER A 112 -15.39 17.88 -19.66
CA SER A 112 -16.14 16.94 -20.51
C SER A 112 -16.05 15.53 -19.89
N PRO A 113 -16.78 15.26 -18.80
CA PRO A 113 -16.74 13.95 -18.16
C PRO A 113 -17.34 12.87 -19.06
N PHE A 114 -16.87 11.63 -18.93
CA PHE A 114 -17.48 10.50 -19.62
C PHE A 114 -18.69 9.99 -18.84
N TYR A 115 -19.88 10.18 -19.39
CA TYR A 115 -21.16 9.94 -18.69
C TYR A 115 -21.35 8.48 -18.27
N ALA A 116 -20.79 7.52 -19.00
CA ALA A 116 -20.88 6.10 -18.62
C ALA A 116 -20.12 5.80 -17.31
N ILE A 117 -19.01 6.49 -17.03
CA ILE A 117 -18.31 6.38 -15.75
C ILE A 117 -19.20 6.90 -14.62
N PHE A 118 -19.86 8.05 -14.83
CA PHE A 118 -20.83 8.60 -13.87
C PHE A 118 -22.02 7.65 -13.64
N ALA A 119 -22.60 7.09 -14.70
CA ALA A 119 -23.68 6.11 -14.56
C ALA A 119 -23.23 4.86 -13.79
N SER A 120 -21.98 4.40 -13.98
CA SER A 120 -21.44 3.28 -13.20
C SER A 120 -21.32 3.59 -11.71
N LEU A 121 -20.98 4.84 -11.34
CA LEU A 121 -20.93 5.29 -9.95
C LEU A 121 -22.32 5.33 -9.31
N ASP A 122 -23.34 5.75 -10.05
CA ASP A 122 -24.74 5.80 -9.59
C ASP A 122 -25.29 4.37 -9.38
N VAL A 123 -25.10 3.50 -10.38
CA VAL A 123 -25.49 2.09 -10.28
C VAL A 123 -24.74 1.37 -9.15
N ASN A 124 -23.45 1.67 -8.94
CA ASN A 124 -22.69 1.15 -7.81
C ASN A 124 -23.37 1.45 -6.47
N ALA A 125 -23.80 2.70 -6.26
CA ALA A 125 -24.49 3.11 -5.04
C ALA A 125 -25.79 2.31 -4.87
N LYS A 126 -26.55 2.12 -5.95
CA LYS A 126 -27.79 1.34 -5.93
C LYS A 126 -27.56 -0.16 -5.64
N ILE A 127 -26.53 -0.77 -6.21
CA ILE A 127 -26.16 -2.18 -5.96
C ILE A 127 -25.91 -2.43 -4.47
N HIS A 128 -25.28 -1.47 -3.79
CA HIS A 128 -24.87 -1.61 -2.40
C HIS A 128 -25.92 -1.13 -1.39
N GLU A 129 -27.03 -0.55 -1.86
CA GLU A 129 -28.09 -0.04 -1.01
C GLU A 129 -28.85 -1.18 -0.29
N GLY A 130 -29.13 -0.97 0.99
CA GLY A 130 -30.05 -1.81 1.76
C GLY A 130 -29.53 -3.23 2.06
N GLU A 131 -30.46 -4.15 2.32
CA GLU A 131 -30.14 -5.52 2.72
C GLU A 131 -29.59 -6.38 1.57
N ALA A 132 -30.01 -6.11 0.34
CA ALA A 132 -29.52 -6.82 -0.83
C ALA A 132 -28.01 -6.61 -1.03
N GLY A 133 -27.54 -5.36 -0.96
CA GLY A 133 -26.11 -5.03 -1.03
C GLY A 133 -25.30 -5.67 0.09
N ARG A 134 -25.81 -5.65 1.33
CA ARG A 134 -25.18 -6.34 2.47
C ARG A 134 -25.12 -7.85 2.27
N LYS A 135 -26.16 -8.46 1.70
CA LYS A 135 -26.19 -9.89 1.40
C LYS A 135 -25.13 -10.30 0.37
N LEU A 136 -24.93 -9.51 -0.69
CA LEU A 136 -23.88 -9.76 -1.69
C LEU A 136 -22.49 -9.91 -1.03
N TRP A 137 -22.16 -9.01 -0.11
CA TRP A 137 -20.90 -9.07 0.61
C TRP A 137 -20.86 -10.20 1.65
N ALA A 138 -21.96 -10.47 2.35
CA ALA A 138 -22.04 -11.61 3.26
C ALA A 138 -21.79 -12.95 2.53
N ASP A 139 -22.38 -13.13 1.35
CA ASP A 139 -22.16 -14.33 0.52
C ASP A 139 -20.72 -14.38 -0.02
N THR A 140 -20.13 -13.23 -0.37
CA THR A 140 -18.73 -13.11 -0.80
C THR A 140 -17.75 -13.50 0.32
N VAL A 141 -17.99 -13.05 1.55
CA VAL A 141 -17.17 -13.42 2.72
C VAL A 141 -17.27 -14.94 2.97
N LYS A 142 -18.47 -15.52 2.91
CA LYS A 142 -18.65 -16.98 3.04
C LYS A 142 -17.91 -17.76 1.97
N LEU A 143 -18.02 -17.33 0.70
CA LEU A 143 -17.25 -17.92 -0.40
C LEU A 143 -15.74 -17.83 -0.09
N GLY A 144 -15.25 -16.66 0.31
CA GLY A 144 -13.84 -16.49 0.68
C GLY A 144 -13.41 -17.40 1.83
N VAL A 145 -14.27 -17.68 2.79
CA VAL A 145 -14.00 -18.64 3.89
C VAL A 145 -13.93 -20.07 3.36
N ASP A 146 -14.94 -20.51 2.60
CA ASP A 146 -15.00 -21.87 2.07
C ASP A 146 -13.80 -22.18 1.16
N ILE A 147 -13.39 -21.23 0.33
CA ILE A 147 -12.22 -21.38 -0.54
C ILE A 147 -10.92 -21.48 0.25
N ARG A 148 -10.76 -20.75 1.35
CA ARG A 148 -9.60 -20.91 2.24
C ARG A 148 -9.55 -22.32 2.83
N LYS A 149 -10.69 -22.88 3.26
CA LYS A 149 -10.77 -24.25 3.77
C LYS A 149 -10.42 -25.28 2.71
N GLU A 150 -10.95 -25.14 1.50
CA GLU A 150 -10.62 -26.04 0.40
C GLU A 150 -9.14 -25.94 0.00
N ILE A 151 -8.53 -24.76 0.01
CA ILE A 151 -7.07 -24.63 -0.20
C ILE A 151 -6.30 -25.35 0.90
N ILE A 152 -6.68 -25.17 2.18
CA ILE A 152 -6.00 -25.84 3.29
C ILE A 152 -6.05 -27.38 3.15
N LYS A 153 -7.21 -27.89 2.72
CA LYS A 153 -7.49 -29.31 2.54
C LYS A 153 -6.78 -29.93 1.34
N ASN A 154 -6.74 -29.22 0.21
CA ASN A 154 -6.29 -29.80 -1.06
C ASN A 154 -4.86 -29.40 -1.46
N CYS A 155 -4.29 -28.33 -0.88
CA CYS A 155 -2.95 -27.85 -1.21
C CYS A 155 -1.97 -28.06 -0.04
N HIS A 156 -0.77 -28.59 -0.31
CA HIS A 156 0.27 -28.77 0.71
C HIS A 156 1.35 -27.68 0.71
N TYR A 157 1.61 -27.01 -0.41
CA TYR A 157 2.56 -25.89 -0.47
C TYR A 157 1.89 -24.55 -0.18
N PHE A 158 0.70 -24.31 -0.73
CA PHE A 158 0.03 -23.00 -0.62
C PHE A 158 -0.88 -22.93 0.60
N LYS A 159 -0.78 -21.85 1.39
CA LYS A 159 -1.61 -21.65 2.57
C LYS A 159 -2.18 -20.24 2.63
N PRO A 160 -3.47 -20.05 3.00
CA PRO A 160 -4.05 -18.73 3.15
C PRO A 160 -3.40 -17.95 4.30
N PHE A 161 -3.31 -16.63 4.16
CA PHE A 161 -2.82 -15.75 5.22
C PHE A 161 -3.92 -15.46 6.24
N ILE A 162 -4.04 -16.34 7.23
CA ILE A 162 -5.01 -16.31 8.33
C ILE A 162 -4.37 -16.91 9.60
N PRO A 163 -4.98 -16.72 10.79
CA PRO A 163 -4.59 -17.45 11.98
C PRO A 163 -4.68 -18.97 11.77
N GLU A 164 -3.70 -19.73 12.26
CA GLU A 164 -3.72 -21.20 12.20
C GLU A 164 -4.77 -21.80 13.14
N THR A 165 -4.95 -21.19 14.32
CA THR A 165 -5.93 -21.61 15.31
C THR A 165 -6.66 -20.42 15.92
N ILE A 166 -7.89 -20.65 16.34
CA ILE A 166 -8.71 -19.73 17.14
C ILE A 166 -9.12 -20.50 18.39
N ASP A 167 -8.89 -19.94 19.57
CA ASP A 167 -9.27 -20.54 20.87
C ASP A 167 -8.85 -22.04 21.01
N GLY A 168 -7.71 -22.43 20.43
CA GLY A 168 -7.15 -23.79 20.49
C GLY A 168 -7.69 -24.78 19.44
N LYS A 169 -8.59 -24.36 18.55
CA LYS A 169 -9.12 -25.17 17.45
C LYS A 169 -8.64 -24.63 16.10
N ALA A 170 -8.39 -25.52 15.13
CA ALA A 170 -7.96 -25.12 13.78
C ALA A 170 -9.01 -24.23 13.11
N TRP A 171 -8.56 -23.22 12.35
CA TRP A 171 -9.44 -22.22 11.76
C TRP A 171 -10.50 -22.83 10.84
N GLU A 172 -10.09 -23.79 10.02
CA GLU A 172 -10.93 -24.47 9.02
C GLU A 172 -12.00 -25.38 9.62
N ASP A 173 -11.84 -25.81 10.88
CA ASP A 173 -12.79 -26.70 11.56
C ASP A 173 -14.03 -25.96 12.11
N TYR A 174 -14.04 -24.63 12.12
CA TYR A 174 -15.20 -23.83 12.53
C TYR A 174 -16.25 -23.75 11.43
N ASP A 175 -17.53 -23.63 11.77
CA ASP A 175 -18.59 -23.42 10.77
C ASP A 175 -18.36 -22.13 9.97
N THR A 176 -18.58 -22.19 8.66
CA THR A 176 -18.35 -21.05 7.76
C THR A 176 -19.17 -19.82 8.17
N ASN A 177 -20.41 -20.01 8.66
CA ASN A 177 -21.23 -18.88 9.08
C ASN A 177 -20.71 -18.23 10.37
N ILE A 178 -20.06 -18.99 11.25
CA ILE A 178 -19.41 -18.43 12.44
C ILE A 178 -18.23 -17.55 12.00
N ILE A 179 -17.33 -18.11 11.19
CA ILE A 179 -16.14 -17.39 10.70
C ILE A 179 -16.55 -16.10 9.98
N ALA A 180 -17.52 -16.19 9.07
CA ALA A 180 -17.96 -15.07 8.24
C ALA A 180 -18.61 -13.90 9.01
N ASN A 181 -18.96 -14.09 10.29
CA ASN A 181 -19.62 -13.09 11.12
C ASN A 181 -18.83 -12.73 12.39
N ASP A 182 -17.63 -13.28 12.59
CA ASP A 182 -16.82 -13.05 13.78
C ASP A 182 -15.42 -12.54 13.39
N VAL A 183 -15.19 -11.27 13.68
CA VAL A 183 -13.92 -10.57 13.39
C VAL A 183 -12.71 -11.22 14.06
N ARG A 184 -12.88 -12.02 15.12
CA ARG A 184 -11.78 -12.73 15.79
C ARG A 184 -11.01 -13.65 14.84
N PHE A 185 -11.68 -14.21 13.84
CA PHE A 185 -11.07 -15.09 12.82
C PHE A 185 -10.16 -14.36 11.83
N PHE A 186 -10.20 -13.03 11.82
CA PHE A 186 -9.40 -12.18 10.94
C PHE A 186 -8.53 -11.18 11.72
N ARG A 187 -8.60 -11.18 13.05
CA ARG A 187 -7.89 -10.20 13.87
C ARG A 187 -6.40 -10.54 13.96
N MET A 188 -5.56 -9.50 13.91
CA MET A 188 -4.11 -9.62 14.06
C MET A 188 -3.75 -9.19 15.48
N ASN A 189 -3.62 -10.15 16.41
CA ASN A 189 -3.34 -9.82 17.81
C ASN A 189 -1.84 -9.62 18.03
N PRO A 190 -1.42 -8.68 18.92
CA PRO A 190 0.00 -8.37 19.15
C PRO A 190 0.90 -9.56 19.52
N LYS A 191 0.32 -10.63 20.07
CA LYS A 191 1.04 -11.83 20.52
C LYS A 191 1.07 -12.96 19.49
N ASP A 192 0.36 -12.80 18.38
CA ASP A 192 0.25 -13.84 17.38
C ASP A 192 1.50 -13.84 16.48
N SER A 193 2.17 -14.98 16.37
CA SER A 193 3.40 -15.07 15.57
C SER A 193 3.14 -15.28 14.09
N TRP A 194 1.95 -15.76 13.68
CA TRP A 194 1.65 -16.17 12.30
C TRP A 194 1.71 -15.03 11.28
N HIS A 195 1.56 -13.78 11.73
CA HIS A 195 1.55 -12.60 10.85
C HIS A 195 2.86 -11.80 10.78
N GLY A 196 3.83 -12.05 11.66
CA GLY A 196 5.17 -11.45 11.56
C GLY A 196 5.30 -9.96 11.91
N PHE A 197 4.18 -9.25 12.12
CA PHE A 197 4.20 -7.85 12.57
C PHE A 197 4.50 -7.72 14.07
N GLU A 198 5.65 -7.14 14.41
CA GLU A 198 6.16 -7.01 15.78
C GLU A 198 5.50 -5.90 16.62
N ALA A 199 4.95 -4.87 15.97
CA ALA A 199 4.58 -3.60 16.62
C ALA A 199 3.07 -3.30 16.53
N TYR A 200 2.24 -4.32 16.27
CA TYR A 200 0.79 -4.15 16.19
C TYR A 200 0.18 -4.06 17.59
N GLY A 201 -0.81 -3.17 17.73
CA GLY A 201 -1.59 -2.96 18.96
C GLY A 201 -2.84 -3.82 19.01
N LYS A 202 -3.43 -3.93 20.20
CA LYS A 202 -4.66 -4.71 20.42
C LYS A 202 -5.82 -4.10 19.64
N ASN A 203 -6.57 -4.93 18.90
CA ASN A 203 -7.72 -4.53 18.09
C ASN A 203 -7.40 -3.44 17.04
N GLN A 204 -6.13 -3.25 16.68
CA GLN A 204 -5.71 -2.17 15.79
C GLN A 204 -5.90 -2.55 14.31
N TYR A 205 -5.71 -3.83 13.98
CA TYR A 205 -5.70 -4.33 12.61
C TYR A 205 -6.51 -5.63 12.47
N VAL A 206 -7.11 -5.77 11.31
CA VAL A 206 -7.76 -7.00 10.85
C VAL A 206 -7.28 -7.33 9.43
N ILE A 207 -7.22 -8.62 9.10
CA ILE A 207 -7.10 -9.07 7.72
C ILE A 207 -8.44 -8.84 7.03
N ASP A 208 -8.36 -8.38 5.80
CA ASP A 208 -9.48 -8.25 4.90
C ASP A 208 -9.99 -9.64 4.44
N PRO A 209 -11.23 -10.04 4.79
CA PRO A 209 -11.78 -11.33 4.37
C PRO A 209 -11.92 -11.44 2.83
N CYS A 210 -12.06 -10.30 2.14
CA CYS A 210 -12.24 -10.19 0.70
C CYS A 210 -10.91 -10.08 -0.06
N LYS A 211 -9.77 -10.27 0.61
CA LYS A 211 -8.47 -10.45 -0.02
C LYS A 211 -7.95 -11.85 0.25
N LEU A 212 -8.00 -12.69 -0.78
CA LEU A 212 -7.46 -14.06 -0.72
C LEU A 212 -5.95 -14.00 -0.97
N LEU A 213 -5.21 -13.66 0.09
CA LEU A 213 -3.76 -13.70 0.10
C LEU A 213 -3.29 -15.12 0.46
N LEU A 214 -2.45 -15.71 -0.39
CA LEU A 214 -1.83 -17.01 -0.16
C LEU A 214 -0.32 -16.83 -0.01
N TYR A 215 0.27 -17.55 0.94
CA TYR A 215 1.71 -17.71 1.02
C TYR A 215 2.20 -18.87 0.18
N THR A 216 3.38 -18.67 -0.40
CA THR A 216 4.17 -19.71 -1.03
C THR A 216 5.36 -20.06 -0.12
N PRO A 217 5.87 -21.31 -0.15
CA PRO A 217 7.03 -21.74 0.63
C PRO A 217 8.28 -20.88 0.39
N GLY A 218 9.18 -20.85 1.38
CA GLY A 218 10.47 -20.15 1.28
C GLY A 218 10.78 -19.23 2.46
N ILE A 219 9.80 -18.88 3.30
CA ILE A 219 10.01 -18.13 4.53
C ILE A 219 9.44 -18.92 5.71
N ASN A 220 10.29 -19.16 6.71
CA ASN A 220 9.87 -19.84 7.92
C ASN A 220 8.99 -18.89 8.75
N LYS A 221 7.73 -19.24 8.98
CA LYS A 221 6.76 -18.36 9.69
C LYS A 221 7.07 -18.13 11.17
N LYS A 222 7.99 -18.90 11.77
CA LYS A 222 8.39 -18.73 13.17
C LYS A 222 9.61 -17.84 13.31
N THR A 223 10.62 -18.03 12.46
CA THR A 223 11.88 -17.26 12.51
C THR A 223 11.89 -16.06 11.58
N TRP A 224 11.02 -16.05 10.56
CA TRP A 224 10.99 -15.07 9.46
C TRP A 224 12.26 -15.05 8.60
N GLU A 225 13.05 -16.13 8.68
CA GLU A 225 14.23 -16.36 7.87
C GLU A 225 13.88 -17.21 6.63
N TYR A 226 14.74 -17.15 5.61
CA TYR A 226 14.58 -17.99 4.44
C TYR A 226 14.79 -19.46 4.77
N GLU A 227 13.92 -20.31 4.24
CA GLU A 227 14.07 -21.77 4.28
C GLU A 227 15.12 -22.23 3.26
N ASP A 228 15.38 -23.53 3.15
CA ASP A 228 16.35 -24.07 2.18
C ASP A 228 15.77 -24.19 0.77
N PHE A 229 14.47 -24.44 0.67
CA PHE A 229 13.73 -24.45 -0.59
C PHE A 229 12.59 -23.43 -0.51
N GLY A 230 12.26 -22.81 -1.63
CA GLY A 230 11.14 -21.89 -1.75
C GLY A 230 10.51 -21.91 -3.12
N ILE A 231 9.26 -21.46 -3.19
CA ILE A 231 8.50 -21.34 -4.44
C ILE A 231 8.20 -19.86 -4.63
N PRO A 232 8.97 -19.14 -5.47
CA PRO A 232 8.69 -17.75 -5.78
C PRO A 232 7.28 -17.56 -6.35
N ALA A 233 6.51 -16.62 -5.81
CA ALA A 233 5.14 -16.38 -6.24
C ALA A 233 5.05 -15.88 -7.69
N GLY A 234 6.10 -15.24 -8.21
CA GLY A 234 6.21 -14.87 -9.63
C GLY A 234 6.14 -16.07 -10.60
N LEU A 235 6.64 -17.25 -10.21
CA LEU A 235 6.51 -18.47 -11.01
C LEU A 235 5.06 -18.95 -11.06
N LEU A 236 4.41 -19.03 -9.90
CA LEU A 236 3.00 -19.40 -9.80
C LEU A 236 2.11 -18.41 -10.57
N SER A 237 2.42 -17.11 -10.48
CA SER A 237 1.71 -16.04 -11.19
C SER A 237 1.77 -16.24 -12.70
N ASN A 238 2.94 -16.53 -13.26
CA ASN A 238 3.09 -16.83 -14.68
C ASN A 238 2.33 -18.11 -15.07
N TYR A 239 2.43 -19.16 -14.26
CA TYR A 239 1.71 -20.42 -14.51
C TYR A 239 0.20 -20.21 -14.60
N LEU A 240 -0.38 -19.49 -13.64
CA LEU A 240 -1.81 -19.20 -13.62
C LEU A 240 -2.24 -18.37 -14.84
N ARG A 241 -1.46 -17.35 -15.22
CA ARG A 241 -1.75 -16.51 -16.41
C ARG A 241 -1.76 -17.32 -17.69
N GLU A 242 -0.84 -18.28 -17.83
CA GLU A 242 -0.81 -19.19 -18.99
C GLU A 242 -2.03 -20.10 -19.05
N HIS A 243 -2.68 -20.36 -17.91
CA HIS A 243 -3.91 -21.15 -17.79
C HIS A 243 -5.19 -20.30 -17.70
N GLY A 244 -5.12 -19.02 -18.10
CA GLY A 244 -6.29 -18.14 -18.20
C GLY A 244 -6.76 -17.57 -16.86
N MET A 245 -5.93 -17.65 -15.81
CA MET A 245 -6.24 -17.07 -14.50
C MET A 245 -5.24 -15.98 -14.16
N THR A 246 -5.71 -14.76 -13.94
CA THR A 246 -4.85 -13.63 -13.61
C THR A 246 -4.94 -13.33 -12.11
N PRO A 247 -3.88 -13.60 -11.33
CA PRO A 247 -3.78 -13.05 -9.98
C PRO A 247 -3.70 -11.53 -10.05
N GLU A 248 -4.16 -10.87 -9.00
CA GLU A 248 -4.07 -9.41 -8.91
C GLU A 248 -2.60 -8.99 -8.79
N LYS A 249 -1.89 -9.61 -7.85
CA LYS A 249 -0.46 -9.42 -7.68
C LYS A 249 0.24 -10.68 -7.19
N SER A 250 1.55 -10.70 -7.38
CA SER A 250 2.47 -11.67 -6.81
C SER A 250 3.71 -10.93 -6.35
N ASP A 251 4.03 -11.03 -5.07
CA ASP A 251 5.28 -10.50 -4.51
C ASP A 251 6.36 -11.60 -4.58
N LEU A 252 7.26 -11.66 -3.60
CA LEU A 252 8.30 -12.70 -3.56
C LEU A 252 7.75 -14.06 -3.14
N ASN A 253 7.04 -14.13 -2.00
CA ASN A 253 6.51 -15.36 -1.41
C ASN A 253 5.00 -15.28 -1.09
N SER A 254 4.28 -14.40 -1.78
CA SER A 254 2.83 -14.22 -1.63
C SER A 254 2.16 -13.94 -2.95
N ILE A 255 0.93 -14.43 -3.11
CA ILE A 255 0.07 -14.19 -4.26
C ILE A 255 -1.33 -13.79 -3.80
N LEU A 256 -1.93 -12.80 -4.47
CA LEU A 256 -3.19 -12.20 -4.06
C LEU A 256 -4.27 -12.35 -5.13
N PHE A 257 -5.48 -12.72 -4.69
CA PHE A 257 -6.70 -12.65 -5.48
C PHE A 257 -7.72 -11.75 -4.78
N LEU A 258 -8.32 -10.83 -5.54
CA LEU A 258 -9.37 -9.96 -5.03
C LEU A 258 -10.72 -10.67 -5.11
N LEU A 259 -11.48 -10.64 -4.02
CA LEU A 259 -12.83 -11.18 -3.97
C LEU A 259 -13.83 -10.03 -4.03
N THR A 260 -14.82 -10.19 -4.90
CA THR A 260 -15.98 -9.29 -5.03
C THR A 260 -17.24 -10.15 -5.20
N PRO A 261 -18.44 -9.56 -5.14
CA PRO A 261 -19.68 -10.29 -5.46
C PRO A 261 -19.77 -10.87 -6.88
N ALA A 262 -18.81 -10.56 -7.76
CA ALA A 262 -18.71 -11.19 -9.08
C ALA A 262 -18.12 -12.62 -9.04
N GLU A 263 -17.50 -13.00 -7.92
CA GLU A 263 -16.88 -14.31 -7.79
C GLU A 263 -17.91 -15.42 -7.61
N THR A 264 -17.64 -16.57 -8.22
CA THR A 264 -18.49 -17.77 -8.14
C THR A 264 -17.71 -18.95 -7.61
N TYR A 265 -18.42 -19.89 -6.98
CA TYR A 265 -17.80 -21.14 -6.50
C TYR A 265 -17.04 -21.88 -7.61
N THR A 266 -17.62 -21.97 -8.81
CA THR A 266 -16.98 -22.61 -9.98
C THR A 266 -15.66 -21.94 -10.36
N LYS A 267 -15.60 -20.60 -10.41
CA LYS A 267 -14.36 -19.88 -10.72
C LYS A 267 -13.28 -20.16 -9.66
N MET A 268 -13.67 -20.23 -8.39
CA MET A 268 -12.73 -20.51 -7.30
C MET A 268 -12.29 -21.98 -7.25
N GLN A 269 -13.14 -22.93 -7.63
CA GLN A 269 -12.75 -24.34 -7.80
C GLN A 269 -11.75 -24.53 -8.94
N ASN A 270 -11.87 -23.75 -10.02
CA ASN A 270 -10.85 -23.72 -11.06
C ASN A 270 -9.50 -23.20 -10.53
N LEU A 271 -9.50 -22.17 -9.66
CA LEU A 271 -8.28 -21.70 -9.00
C LEU A 271 -7.63 -22.83 -8.19
N ILE A 272 -8.39 -23.48 -7.32
CA ILE A 272 -7.90 -24.60 -6.49
C ILE A 272 -7.33 -25.73 -7.38
N SER A 273 -8.03 -26.09 -8.45
CA SER A 273 -7.57 -27.13 -9.38
C SER A 273 -6.24 -26.76 -10.04
N LEU A 274 -6.04 -25.49 -10.41
CA LEU A 274 -4.77 -25.01 -10.96
C LEU A 274 -3.66 -24.98 -9.92
N LEU A 275 -3.96 -24.61 -8.67
CA LEU A 275 -3.00 -24.67 -7.56
C LEU A 275 -2.51 -26.12 -7.36
N VAL A 276 -3.44 -27.07 -7.21
CA VAL A 276 -3.12 -28.50 -7.04
C VAL A 276 -2.30 -29.03 -8.23
N ARG A 277 -2.68 -28.68 -9.46
CA ARG A 277 -1.93 -29.09 -10.65
C ARG A 277 -0.50 -28.53 -10.65
N PHE A 278 -0.31 -27.29 -10.22
CA PHE A 278 1.03 -26.72 -10.08
C PHE A 278 1.85 -27.44 -9.00
N GLU A 279 1.24 -27.83 -7.88
CA GLU A 279 1.89 -28.66 -6.86
C GLU A 279 2.31 -30.02 -7.44
N THR A 280 1.46 -30.67 -8.24
CA THR A 280 1.84 -31.92 -8.94
C THR A 280 3.03 -31.70 -9.87
N CYS A 281 3.06 -30.59 -10.63
CA CYS A 281 4.21 -30.27 -11.48
C CYS A 281 5.52 -30.12 -10.68
N LEU A 282 5.44 -29.56 -9.47
CA LEU A 282 6.58 -29.40 -8.57
C LEU A 282 7.02 -30.72 -7.93
N ASP A 283 6.08 -31.56 -7.53
CA ASP A 283 6.35 -32.85 -6.90
C ASP A 283 6.98 -33.84 -7.88
N GLU A 284 6.54 -33.82 -9.14
CA GLU A 284 7.11 -34.63 -10.23
C GLU A 284 8.35 -33.98 -10.89
N ASP A 285 8.73 -32.78 -10.45
CA ASP A 285 9.79 -31.94 -11.01
C ASP A 285 9.78 -31.84 -12.55
N LEU A 286 8.61 -31.48 -13.09
CA LEU A 286 8.42 -31.47 -14.54
C LEU A 286 9.36 -30.49 -15.26
N PRO A 287 9.71 -30.76 -16.53
CA PRO A 287 10.48 -29.83 -17.34
C PRO A 287 9.83 -28.45 -17.42
N LEU A 288 10.63 -27.38 -17.29
CA LEU A 288 10.13 -26.00 -17.32
C LEU A 288 9.39 -25.68 -18.62
N SER A 289 9.81 -26.29 -19.74
CA SER A 289 9.16 -26.16 -21.05
C SER A 289 7.71 -26.66 -21.07
N GLN A 290 7.32 -27.54 -20.13
CA GLN A 290 5.94 -28.01 -19.98
C GLN A 290 5.15 -27.14 -19.00
N VAL A 291 5.79 -26.64 -17.94
CA VAL A 291 5.13 -25.87 -16.88
C VAL A 291 4.93 -24.40 -17.27
N LEU A 292 5.95 -23.77 -17.88
CA LEU A 292 5.97 -22.36 -18.30
C LEU A 292 6.44 -22.23 -19.76
N PRO A 293 5.69 -22.77 -20.74
CA PRO A 293 6.11 -22.82 -22.13
C PRO A 293 6.39 -21.44 -22.75
N LYS A 294 5.67 -20.37 -22.38
CA LYS A 294 5.92 -19.04 -22.95
C LYS A 294 7.24 -18.46 -22.47
N ILE A 295 7.48 -18.47 -21.15
CA ILE A 295 8.74 -18.00 -20.55
C ILE A 295 9.93 -18.82 -21.07
N TYR A 296 9.77 -20.14 -21.14
CA TYR A 296 10.79 -21.03 -21.69
C TYR A 296 11.13 -20.66 -23.13
N LYS A 297 10.12 -20.51 -24.01
CA LYS A 297 10.33 -20.19 -25.43
C LYS A 297 11.00 -18.82 -25.64
N GLN A 298 10.65 -17.83 -24.84
CA GLN A 298 11.25 -16.49 -24.93
C GLN A 298 12.71 -16.47 -24.48
N ASN A 299 13.10 -17.41 -23.60
CA ASN A 299 14.40 -17.43 -22.94
C ASN A 299 15.07 -18.81 -23.06
N GLU A 300 14.88 -19.49 -24.20
CA GLU A 300 15.25 -20.90 -24.35
C GLU A 300 16.74 -21.14 -24.11
N ALA A 301 17.61 -20.25 -24.61
CA ALA A 301 19.05 -20.34 -24.39
C ALA A 301 19.43 -20.35 -22.90
N ARG A 302 18.66 -19.61 -22.07
CA ARG A 302 18.91 -19.45 -20.62
C ARG A 302 18.35 -20.60 -19.79
N TYR A 303 17.19 -21.12 -20.16
CA TYR A 303 16.48 -22.15 -19.39
C TYR A 303 16.51 -23.54 -20.03
N LYS A 304 17.35 -23.77 -21.04
CA LYS A 304 17.46 -25.06 -21.72
C LYS A 304 17.72 -26.19 -20.73
N GLY A 305 16.82 -27.18 -20.70
CA GLY A 305 16.93 -28.35 -19.83
C GLY A 305 16.57 -28.12 -18.37
N TYR A 306 16.07 -26.94 -17.99
CA TYR A 306 15.64 -26.67 -16.62
C TYR A 306 14.38 -27.46 -16.27
N THR A 307 14.29 -27.86 -15.00
CA THR A 307 13.05 -28.30 -14.36
C THR A 307 12.43 -27.17 -13.53
N ILE A 308 11.16 -27.33 -13.14
CA ILE A 308 10.48 -26.32 -12.32
C ILE A 308 11.13 -26.17 -10.94
N ARG A 309 11.58 -27.24 -10.27
CA ARG A 309 12.23 -27.13 -8.96
C ARG A 309 13.61 -26.48 -9.07
N GLN A 310 14.36 -26.74 -10.14
CA GLN A 310 15.64 -26.08 -10.38
C GLN A 310 15.46 -24.56 -10.45
N LEU A 311 14.47 -24.07 -11.20
CA LEU A 311 14.21 -22.63 -11.30
C LEU A 311 13.66 -22.06 -9.98
N CYS A 312 12.77 -22.78 -9.28
CA CYS A 312 12.30 -22.38 -7.95
C CYS A 312 13.47 -22.18 -6.98
N GLN A 313 14.38 -23.15 -6.91
CA GLN A 313 15.56 -23.11 -6.04
C GLN A 313 16.50 -21.97 -6.42
N GLU A 314 16.81 -21.79 -7.71
CA GLU A 314 17.70 -20.71 -8.17
C GLU A 314 17.15 -19.33 -7.79
N MET A 315 15.86 -19.08 -8.06
CA MET A 315 15.21 -17.82 -7.70
C MET A 315 15.13 -17.62 -6.17
N HIS A 316 14.87 -18.70 -5.43
CA HIS A 316 14.85 -18.65 -3.97
C HIS A 316 16.23 -18.30 -3.39
N ASP A 317 17.28 -18.97 -3.83
CA ASP A 317 18.66 -18.71 -3.41
C ASP A 317 19.13 -17.31 -3.82
N PHE A 318 18.66 -16.82 -4.97
CA PHE A 318 18.91 -15.46 -5.43
C PHE A 318 18.41 -14.41 -4.41
N TYR A 319 17.16 -14.54 -3.95
CA TYR A 319 16.59 -13.62 -2.95
C TYR A 319 17.17 -13.85 -1.55
N LYS A 320 17.42 -15.12 -1.17
CA LYS A 320 18.02 -15.50 0.11
C LYS A 320 19.42 -14.92 0.28
N SER A 321 20.29 -15.07 -0.71
CA SER A 321 21.68 -14.57 -0.69
C SER A 321 21.78 -13.04 -0.66
N ARG A 322 20.74 -12.33 -1.10
CA ARG A 322 20.64 -10.86 -1.08
C ARG A 322 19.85 -10.31 0.10
N HIS A 323 19.36 -11.18 0.99
CA HIS A 323 18.58 -10.80 2.16
C HIS A 323 17.41 -9.86 1.84
N VAL A 324 16.69 -10.13 0.76
CA VAL A 324 15.71 -9.18 0.19
C VAL A 324 14.56 -8.88 1.16
N ASN A 325 14.11 -9.86 1.93
CA ASN A 325 13.12 -9.65 3.01
C ASN A 325 13.59 -8.62 4.06
N ILE A 326 14.88 -8.62 4.41
CA ILE A 326 15.48 -7.66 5.36
C ILE A 326 15.54 -6.27 4.73
N LEU A 327 15.96 -6.18 3.47
CA LEU A 327 15.97 -4.91 2.73
C LEU A 327 14.57 -4.31 2.68
N GLN A 328 13.55 -5.09 2.30
CA GLN A 328 12.15 -4.64 2.28
C GLN A 328 11.67 -4.16 3.65
N LYS A 329 12.02 -4.87 4.73
CA LYS A 329 11.69 -4.42 6.10
C LYS A 329 12.34 -3.07 6.39
N ARG A 330 13.63 -2.90 6.05
CA ARG A 330 14.38 -1.67 6.31
C ARG A 330 13.83 -0.47 5.55
N LEU A 331 13.41 -0.62 4.29
CA LEU A 331 12.88 0.48 3.46
C LEU A 331 11.76 1.30 4.14
N PHE A 332 10.97 0.67 5.01
CA PHE A 332 9.84 1.32 5.70
C PHE A 332 10.06 1.47 7.21
N ARG A 333 11.31 1.36 7.69
CA ARG A 333 11.68 1.62 9.09
C ARG A 333 12.34 2.97 9.20
N LYS A 334 11.86 3.78 10.16
CA LYS A 334 12.35 5.15 10.41
C LYS A 334 13.88 5.26 10.50
N GLU A 335 14.55 4.25 11.04
CA GLU A 335 16.02 4.19 11.16
C GLU A 335 16.75 4.20 9.80
N TYR A 336 16.12 3.67 8.74
CA TYR A 336 16.72 3.52 7.42
C TYR A 336 16.03 4.39 6.36
N MET A 337 15.11 5.27 6.77
CA MET A 337 14.46 6.20 5.84
C MET A 337 15.51 7.12 5.20
N PRO A 338 15.39 7.40 3.89
CA PRO A 338 16.25 8.35 3.20
C PRO A 338 16.30 9.72 3.88
N GLU A 339 17.41 10.44 3.70
CA GLU A 339 17.52 11.82 4.17
C GLU A 339 16.76 12.76 3.24
N ILE A 340 15.86 13.58 3.79
CA ILE A 340 15.17 14.63 3.04
C ILE A 340 16.12 15.82 2.84
N ALA A 341 16.60 16.03 1.62
CA ALA A 341 17.44 17.17 1.28
C ALA A 341 16.62 18.42 0.91
N MET A 342 15.50 18.22 0.20
CA MET A 342 14.56 19.28 -0.17
C MET A 342 13.12 18.74 -0.26
N SER A 343 12.13 19.62 -0.39
CA SER A 343 10.75 19.18 -0.54
C SER A 343 10.50 18.52 -1.90
N ALA A 344 9.56 17.57 -1.99
CA ALA A 344 9.17 16.96 -3.25
C ALA A 344 8.68 17.97 -4.30
N LYS A 345 8.08 19.07 -3.84
CA LYS A 345 7.65 20.18 -4.70
C LYS A 345 8.85 20.88 -5.34
N ASP A 346 9.87 21.20 -4.56
CA ASP A 346 11.07 21.89 -5.06
C ASP A 346 11.89 20.97 -5.96
N ALA A 347 12.03 19.68 -5.58
CA ALA A 347 12.64 18.67 -6.45
C ALA A 347 11.94 18.58 -7.81
N ASN A 348 10.60 18.60 -7.84
CA ASN A 348 9.85 18.63 -9.09
C ASN A 348 10.12 19.92 -9.90
N TYR A 349 10.27 21.07 -9.26
CA TYR A 349 10.65 22.30 -9.99
C TYR A 349 12.05 22.22 -10.60
N GLU A 350 13.03 21.68 -9.88
CA GLU A 350 14.38 21.45 -10.42
C GLU A 350 14.35 20.46 -11.60
N PHE A 351 13.56 19.39 -11.48
CA PHE A 351 13.37 18.41 -12.55
C PHE A 351 12.79 19.04 -13.81
N VAL A 352 11.68 19.76 -13.69
CA VAL A 352 11.00 20.43 -14.82
C VAL A 352 11.87 21.53 -15.44
N SER A 353 12.72 22.18 -14.62
CA SER A 353 13.66 23.21 -15.08
C SER A 353 14.91 22.64 -15.76
N GLY A 354 15.09 21.32 -15.77
CA GLY A 354 16.23 20.66 -16.41
C GLY A 354 17.50 20.58 -15.57
N ASN A 355 17.43 20.85 -14.25
CA ASN A 355 18.58 20.74 -13.35
C ASN A 355 18.80 19.29 -12.89
N TRP A 356 19.05 18.41 -13.86
CA TRP A 356 19.22 16.98 -13.61
C TRP A 356 20.39 16.40 -14.37
N GLU A 357 20.92 15.30 -13.85
CA GLU A 357 21.77 14.38 -14.58
C GLU A 357 21.31 12.94 -14.34
N LYS A 358 21.69 12.02 -15.22
CA LYS A 358 21.41 10.58 -15.07
C LYS A 358 22.66 9.89 -14.55
N VAL A 359 22.49 9.08 -13.51
CA VAL A 359 23.59 8.31 -12.91
C VAL A 359 23.18 6.85 -12.73
N THR A 360 24.16 5.95 -12.75
CA THR A 360 23.95 4.53 -12.43
C THR A 360 23.89 4.32 -10.92
N LEU A 361 23.43 3.13 -10.48
CA LEU A 361 23.44 2.75 -9.06
C LEU A 361 24.85 2.72 -8.42
N ASP A 362 25.92 2.72 -9.22
CA ASP A 362 27.30 2.80 -8.71
C ASP A 362 27.70 4.22 -8.31
N GLN A 363 27.04 5.23 -8.89
CA GLN A 363 27.35 6.65 -8.72
C GLN A 363 26.27 7.40 -7.93
N ILE A 364 25.17 6.73 -7.57
CA ILE A 364 23.97 7.38 -7.05
C ILE A 364 24.01 7.66 -5.56
N LYS A 365 24.89 7.01 -4.80
CA LYS A 365 24.92 7.09 -3.33
C LYS A 365 24.99 8.53 -2.84
N GLY A 366 24.03 8.91 -1.99
CA GLY A 366 23.92 10.24 -1.39
C GLY A 366 23.39 11.33 -2.32
N ARG A 367 23.15 11.06 -3.61
CA ARG A 367 22.60 12.04 -4.56
C ARG A 367 21.11 12.27 -4.32
N VAL A 368 20.62 13.47 -4.60
CA VAL A 368 19.19 13.81 -4.43
C VAL A 368 18.37 13.28 -5.60
N ALA A 369 17.38 12.43 -5.32
CA ALA A 369 16.42 11.91 -6.30
C ALA A 369 15.51 13.02 -6.81
N LEU A 370 15.23 13.04 -8.11
CA LEU A 370 14.27 13.96 -8.72
C LEU A 370 12.96 13.29 -9.16
N GLU A 371 12.94 11.97 -9.16
CA GLU A 371 11.76 11.14 -9.38
C GLU A 371 11.58 10.20 -8.19
N GLY A 372 10.34 9.78 -7.93
CA GLY A 372 10.07 8.81 -6.87
C GLY A 372 10.39 7.39 -7.35
N ALA A 373 11.25 6.66 -6.65
CA ALA A 373 11.57 5.28 -7.03
C ALA A 373 10.58 4.30 -6.39
N LEU A 374 9.81 3.63 -7.22
CA LEU A 374 8.73 2.73 -6.84
C LEU A 374 8.99 1.33 -7.43
N PRO A 375 9.48 0.39 -6.62
CA PRO A 375 9.69 -0.99 -7.03
C PRO A 375 8.48 -1.88 -6.70
N TYR A 376 8.24 -2.90 -7.52
CA TYR A 376 7.29 -3.99 -7.22
C TYR A 376 8.01 -5.31 -6.96
N PRO A 377 7.83 -5.93 -5.78
CA PRO A 377 7.16 -5.42 -4.56
C PRO A 377 7.91 -4.28 -3.83
N PRO A 378 7.28 -3.56 -2.88
CA PRO A 378 5.88 -3.68 -2.47
C PRO A 378 4.91 -2.80 -3.28
N GLY A 379 5.38 -2.06 -4.27
CA GLY A 379 4.53 -1.12 -5.02
C GLY A 379 4.26 0.19 -4.27
N ILE A 380 5.18 0.58 -3.40
CA ILE A 380 5.16 1.83 -2.62
C ILE A 380 6.47 2.56 -2.90
N ILE A 381 6.43 3.89 -2.97
CA ILE A 381 7.64 4.70 -3.10
C ILE A 381 8.61 4.38 -1.98
N THR A 382 9.87 4.16 -2.35
CA THR A 382 10.99 3.84 -1.44
C THR A 382 12.00 4.99 -1.33
N ILE A 383 11.90 5.95 -2.24
CA ILE A 383 12.59 7.24 -2.18
C ILE A 383 11.67 8.28 -2.82
N ASP A 384 11.29 9.30 -2.08
CA ASP A 384 10.51 10.42 -2.58
C ASP A 384 11.41 11.40 -3.34
N PRO A 385 10.89 12.15 -4.34
CA PRO A 385 11.62 13.27 -4.93
C PRO A 385 12.11 14.23 -3.84
N GLY A 386 13.37 14.63 -3.89
CA GLY A 386 14.01 15.49 -2.90
C GLY A 386 14.73 14.74 -1.77
N GLU A 387 14.62 13.41 -1.70
CA GLU A 387 15.38 12.58 -0.78
C GLU A 387 16.72 12.12 -1.36
N ARG A 388 17.68 11.77 -0.50
CA ARG A 388 19.00 11.25 -0.89
C ARG A 388 18.99 9.73 -0.98
N TRP A 389 19.57 9.19 -2.05
CA TRP A 389 19.72 7.74 -2.22
C TRP A 389 20.59 7.11 -1.12
N GLY A 390 19.94 6.38 -0.21
CA GLY A 390 20.56 5.66 0.90
C GLY A 390 20.94 4.22 0.55
N ASP A 391 21.79 3.61 1.39
CA ASP A 391 22.36 2.28 1.14
C ASP A 391 21.30 1.19 0.97
N THR A 392 20.29 1.13 1.86
CA THR A 392 19.21 0.13 1.79
C THR A 392 18.46 0.19 0.46
N VAL A 393 18.13 1.39 -0.02
CA VAL A 393 17.41 1.58 -1.29
C VAL A 393 18.29 1.12 -2.44
N ILE A 394 19.56 1.52 -2.45
CA ILE A 394 20.51 1.13 -3.51
C ILE A 394 20.71 -0.38 -3.56
N GLU A 395 20.91 -1.04 -2.41
CA GLU A 395 21.05 -2.49 -2.32
C GLU A 395 19.80 -3.22 -2.83
N TYR A 396 18.60 -2.72 -2.50
CA TYR A 396 17.36 -3.29 -3.00
C TYR A 396 17.22 -3.14 -4.52
N PHE A 397 17.47 -1.95 -5.07
CA PHE A 397 17.41 -1.73 -6.52
C PHE A 397 18.50 -2.49 -7.28
N ARG A 398 19.66 -2.74 -6.68
CA ARG A 398 20.68 -3.65 -7.24
C ARG A 398 20.16 -5.09 -7.35
N ALA A 399 19.45 -5.58 -6.33
CA ALA A 399 18.81 -6.90 -6.42
C ALA A 399 17.77 -6.96 -7.56
N LEU A 400 17.06 -5.87 -7.81
CA LEU A 400 16.10 -5.80 -8.92
C LEU A 400 16.80 -5.71 -10.30
N GLU A 401 17.86 -4.91 -10.41
CA GLU A 401 18.73 -4.87 -11.61
C GLU A 401 19.30 -6.26 -11.92
N ASP A 402 19.80 -6.97 -10.92
CA ASP A 402 20.32 -8.32 -11.07
C ASP A 402 19.25 -9.31 -11.55
N THR A 403 17.99 -9.15 -11.11
CA THR A 403 16.89 -10.02 -11.55
C THR A 403 16.65 -9.89 -13.05
N ILE A 404 16.72 -8.67 -13.60
CA ILE A 404 16.58 -8.43 -15.05
C ILE A 404 17.68 -9.18 -15.83
N ASN A 405 18.91 -9.14 -15.34
CA ASN A 405 20.05 -9.74 -16.02
C ASN A 405 20.16 -11.27 -15.84
N LEU A 406 19.78 -11.80 -14.67
CA LEU A 406 20.04 -13.20 -14.30
C LEU A 406 18.81 -14.11 -14.43
N LEU A 407 17.61 -13.53 -14.31
CA LEU A 407 16.32 -14.24 -14.28
C LEU A 407 15.34 -13.64 -15.31
N PRO A 408 15.69 -13.64 -16.61
CA PRO A 408 14.87 -13.01 -17.63
C PRO A 408 13.47 -13.66 -17.68
N GLY A 409 12.43 -12.84 -17.75
CA GLY A 409 11.03 -13.25 -17.62
C GLY A 409 10.43 -13.11 -16.22
N PHE A 410 11.24 -12.79 -15.19
CA PHE A 410 10.79 -12.65 -13.81
C PHE A 410 11.09 -11.29 -13.17
N ALA A 411 11.57 -10.32 -13.96
CA ALA A 411 11.76 -8.96 -13.48
C ALA A 411 10.43 -8.31 -13.11
N GLY A 412 10.38 -7.69 -11.92
CA GLY A 412 9.26 -6.89 -11.47
C GLY A 412 9.17 -5.55 -12.20
N GLU A 413 8.02 -4.89 -12.08
CA GLU A 413 7.86 -3.51 -12.56
C GLU A 413 8.61 -2.54 -11.64
N ILE A 414 9.23 -1.53 -12.23
CA ILE A 414 9.96 -0.49 -11.52
C ILE A 414 9.61 0.85 -12.18
N GLN A 415 9.20 1.83 -11.37
CA GLN A 415 8.90 3.19 -11.81
C GLN A 415 9.87 4.19 -11.17
N GLY A 416 10.15 5.29 -11.86
CA GLY A 416 11.11 6.33 -11.44
C GLY A 416 12.58 5.90 -11.49
N VAL A 417 12.87 4.68 -11.96
CA VAL A 417 14.20 4.22 -12.34
C VAL A 417 14.11 3.63 -13.73
N HIS A 418 15.07 4.00 -14.56
CA HIS A 418 15.11 3.66 -15.97
C HIS A 418 16.20 2.62 -16.21
N PHE A 419 16.14 1.94 -17.35
CA PHE A 419 17.10 0.90 -17.71
C PHE A 419 17.79 1.22 -19.02
N ALA A 420 19.11 1.04 -19.06
CA ALA A 420 19.92 1.22 -20.26
C ALA A 420 20.92 0.07 -20.40
N GLU A 421 21.20 -0.32 -21.65
CA GLU A 421 22.29 -1.25 -21.95
C GLU A 421 23.64 -0.55 -21.82
N ILE A 422 24.45 -1.00 -20.86
CA ILE A 422 25.79 -0.47 -20.57
C ILE A 422 26.72 -1.68 -20.37
N ASP A 423 27.80 -1.74 -21.13
CA ASP A 423 28.81 -2.82 -21.09
C ASP A 423 28.21 -4.24 -21.25
N GLY A 424 27.16 -4.37 -22.08
CA GLY A 424 26.48 -5.64 -22.34
C GLY A 424 25.60 -6.15 -21.19
N LYS A 425 25.23 -5.27 -20.26
CA LYS A 425 24.27 -5.53 -19.19
C LYS A 425 23.19 -4.46 -19.17
N THR A 426 21.98 -4.86 -18.82
CA THR A 426 20.93 -3.89 -18.46
C THR A 426 21.26 -3.28 -17.10
N ARG A 427 21.54 -1.96 -17.05
CA ARG A 427 21.84 -1.23 -15.82
C ARG A 427 20.73 -0.23 -15.48
N ALA A 428 20.43 -0.10 -14.19
CA ALA A 428 19.51 0.89 -13.65
C ALA A 428 20.17 2.29 -13.64
N VAL A 429 19.43 3.28 -14.13
CA VAL A 429 19.80 4.70 -14.14
C VAL A 429 18.64 5.54 -13.62
N ALA A 430 18.95 6.55 -12.81
CA ALA A 430 17.94 7.43 -12.23
C ALA A 430 18.33 8.91 -12.41
N TYR A 431 17.33 9.78 -12.42
CA TYR A 431 17.54 11.23 -12.47
C TYR A 431 17.83 11.76 -11.08
N VAL A 432 18.95 12.47 -10.96
CA VAL A 432 19.40 13.12 -9.73
C VAL A 432 19.66 14.60 -9.95
N LEU A 433 19.60 15.37 -8.86
CA LEU A 433 19.88 16.80 -8.88
C LEU A 433 21.34 17.04 -9.29
N LYS A 434 21.54 17.82 -10.35
CA LYS A 434 22.87 18.09 -10.91
C LYS A 434 23.63 19.14 -10.10
N ASP A 435 23.04 20.32 -9.92
CA ASP A 435 23.60 21.37 -9.07
C ASP A 435 22.90 21.36 -7.70
N GLU A 436 23.55 20.74 -6.72
CA GLU A 436 23.03 20.68 -5.34
C GLU A 436 23.22 21.98 -4.54
N SER A 437 23.91 23.01 -5.09
CA SER A 437 24.07 24.30 -4.39
C SER A 437 22.73 25.00 -4.13
N VAL A 438 21.70 24.69 -4.94
CA VAL A 438 20.33 25.20 -4.78
C VAL A 438 19.70 24.79 -3.45
N ILE A 439 20.13 23.69 -2.84
CA ILE A 439 19.61 23.20 -1.56
C ILE A 439 19.95 24.19 -0.43
N GLN A 440 21.15 24.75 -0.44
CA GLN A 440 21.58 25.73 0.56
C GLN A 440 20.84 27.06 0.43
N ASN A 441 20.51 27.46 -0.81
CA ASN A 441 19.74 28.67 -1.09
C ASN A 441 18.25 28.52 -0.70
N ALA A 442 17.74 27.29 -0.62
CA ALA A 442 16.36 26.99 -0.23
C ALA A 442 16.15 26.88 1.30
N GLN A 443 17.22 26.78 2.10
CA GLN A 443 17.13 26.90 3.55
C GLN A 443 17.30 28.37 3.97
N PRO A 444 16.23 29.13 4.26
CA PRO A 444 16.42 30.40 4.94
C PRO A 444 17.06 30.10 6.29
N ASN A 445 18.21 30.74 6.57
CA ASN A 445 18.90 30.71 7.86
C ASN A 445 17.90 30.59 9.02
N ARG A 446 17.86 29.41 9.68
CA ARG A 446 17.08 29.21 10.92
C ARG A 446 17.54 30.15 12.05
N ALA A 447 18.67 30.84 11.87
CA ALA A 447 19.15 31.91 12.76
C ALA A 447 18.37 33.23 12.57
N ASP A 448 18.09 33.66 11.33
CA ASP A 448 17.40 34.93 11.03
C ASP A 448 15.92 34.92 11.44
N SER A 449 15.29 33.75 11.42
CA SER A 449 13.90 33.57 11.87
C SER A 449 13.75 33.67 13.39
N LYS A 450 14.79 33.35 14.18
CA LYS A 450 14.79 33.55 15.64
C LYS A 450 14.98 35.02 16.02
N GLU A 451 15.83 35.77 15.31
CA GLU A 451 16.01 37.22 15.55
C GLU A 451 14.79 38.04 15.12
N LYS A 452 14.16 37.69 13.98
CA LYS A 452 12.91 38.35 13.57
C LYS A 452 11.75 38.05 14.52
N ALA A 453 11.63 36.81 15.03
CA ALA A 453 10.60 36.46 16.01
C ALA A 453 10.79 37.15 17.37
N THR A 454 12.04 37.29 17.84
CA THR A 454 12.32 38.01 19.10
C THR A 454 12.11 39.52 18.97
N SER A 455 12.44 40.13 17.83
CA SER A 455 12.15 41.56 17.58
C SER A 455 10.64 41.83 17.54
N ALA A 456 9.84 41.01 16.84
CA ALA A 456 8.39 41.16 16.74
C ALA A 456 7.69 40.98 18.09
N THR A 457 8.17 40.05 18.93
CA THR A 457 7.63 39.83 20.28
C THR A 457 7.95 41.01 21.21
N THR A 458 9.09 41.67 21.01
CA THR A 458 9.51 42.83 21.81
C THR A 458 8.71 44.08 21.42
N THR A 459 8.46 44.30 20.13
CA THR A 459 7.61 45.39 19.63
C THR A 459 6.15 45.23 20.06
N ALA A 460 5.59 44.02 19.98
CA ALA A 460 4.22 43.74 20.43
C ALA A 460 4.05 43.86 21.97
N LYS A 461 5.10 43.56 22.75
CA LYS A 461 5.10 43.83 24.20
C LYS A 461 5.07 45.32 24.49
N LYS A 462 5.87 46.11 23.77
CA LYS A 462 5.97 47.57 23.95
C LYS A 462 4.64 48.26 23.62
N GLU A 463 4.01 47.89 22.50
CA GLU A 463 2.69 48.41 22.09
C GLU A 463 1.58 48.05 23.10
N ARG A 464 1.61 46.84 23.70
CA ARG A 464 0.66 46.47 24.76
C ARG A 464 0.85 47.27 26.05
N THR A 465 2.09 47.55 26.45
CA THR A 465 2.36 48.41 27.62
C THR A 465 1.94 49.86 27.40
N ASP A 466 2.20 50.40 26.21
CA ASP A 466 1.84 51.78 25.86
C ASP A 466 0.31 51.94 25.76
N HIS A 467 -0.38 50.93 25.23
CA HIS A 467 -1.85 50.95 25.16
C HIS A 467 -2.52 50.80 26.54
N GLN A 468 -1.95 50.02 27.46
CA GLN A 468 -2.41 49.89 28.84
C GLN A 468 -2.13 51.14 29.70
N ALA A 469 -1.04 51.86 29.42
CA ALA A 469 -0.74 53.15 30.05
C ALA A 469 -1.75 54.23 29.61
N ALA A 470 -2.05 54.31 28.30
CA ALA A 470 -3.00 55.27 27.74
C ALA A 470 -4.46 55.04 28.22
N THR A 471 -4.86 53.77 28.43
CA THR A 471 -6.20 53.45 28.96
C THR A 471 -6.35 53.74 30.45
N LYS A 472 -5.29 53.62 31.25
CA LYS A 472 -5.30 54.05 32.66
C LYS A 472 -5.34 55.57 32.80
N GLU A 473 -4.68 56.30 31.92
CA GLU A 473 -4.69 57.78 31.91
C GLU A 473 -6.05 58.34 31.46
N ALA A 474 -6.75 57.67 30.54
CA ALA A 474 -8.11 58.03 30.13
C ALA A 474 -9.17 57.72 31.20
N ALA A 475 -8.99 56.66 31.99
CA ALA A 475 -9.90 56.30 33.09
C ALA A 475 -9.76 57.23 34.32
N GLY A 476 -8.59 57.84 34.54
CA GLY A 476 -8.34 58.79 35.63
C GLY A 476 -8.96 60.19 35.43
N LYS A 477 -9.35 60.54 34.19
CA LYS A 477 -9.97 61.85 33.86
C LYS A 477 -11.50 61.84 33.81
N ARG A 478 -12.13 60.70 34.16
CA ARG A 478 -13.59 60.60 34.38
C ARG A 478 -13.86 60.06 35.79
N ARG A 479 -13.57 60.88 36.79
CA ARG A 479 -14.16 60.82 38.12
C ARG A 479 -14.27 62.22 38.68
#